data_AF-A0A1V0I2W6-F1
#
_entry.id   AF-A0A1V0I2W6-F1
#
_cell.length_a   1.000
_cell.length_b   1.000
_cell.length_c   1.000
_cell.angle_alpha   90.00
_cell.angle_beta   90.00
_cell.angle_gamma   90.00
#
_symmetry.space_group_name_H-M   'P 1'
#
loop_
_entity.id
_entity.type
_entity.pdbx_description
1 polymer ?
#
loop_
_entity_poly.entity_id
_entity_poly.type
_entity_poly.pdbx_seq_one_letter_code
_entity_poly.pdbx_strand_id
1 'polypeptide(L)'
;MMNGVLGMLFSGGPTAIREAAELFRVNAEAADRRDLELRRAVLEEFSHEFAQPRATTFDRLIDGANRLPRPLMALGTVGLAVSAMVDPVWFAARMQGMALVPEPLWWLMGAIISFYFGARYQAKGQEFQRSIAGTMAMAPVVARNLQQLRVLSDAGSDVGADAGRAEPAGLQNSGTMPRSQGPNPALEDWRAGL
;
A
#
# COMPACT_ATOMS: atom_id res chain seq x y z
N MET A 1 9.97 70.32 -23.38
CA MET A 1 9.09 69.16 -23.66
C MET A 1 9.84 67.86 -23.97
N MET A 2 11.16 67.76 -23.72
CA MET A 2 11.98 66.59 -24.09
C MET A 2 12.34 65.65 -22.91
N ASN A 3 11.93 65.98 -21.68
CA ASN A 3 12.16 65.13 -20.49
C ASN A 3 11.02 64.13 -20.20
N GLY A 4 9.84 64.27 -20.82
CA GLY A 4 8.69 63.40 -20.56
C GLY A 4 8.68 62.10 -21.37
N VAL A 5 9.35 62.09 -22.53
CA VAL A 5 9.31 60.96 -23.47
C VAL A 5 10.29 59.85 -23.06
N LEU A 6 11.42 60.22 -22.43
CA LEU A 6 12.35 59.24 -21.84
C LEU A 6 11.75 58.55 -20.61
N GLY A 7 10.94 59.24 -19.81
CA GLY A 7 10.29 58.64 -18.63
C GLY A 7 9.22 57.59 -18.97
N MET A 8 8.60 57.69 -20.15
CA MET A 8 7.56 56.76 -20.60
C MET A 8 8.13 55.46 -21.18
N LEU A 9 9.37 55.48 -21.68
CA LEU A 9 10.09 54.29 -22.13
C LEU A 9 10.70 53.50 -20.97
N PHE A 10 10.97 54.16 -19.83
CA PHE A 10 11.53 53.53 -18.62
C PHE A 10 10.47 53.26 -17.53
N SER A 11 9.16 53.42 -17.82
CA SER A 11 8.09 53.15 -16.84
C SER A 11 7.78 51.64 -16.67
N GLY A 12 8.48 50.76 -17.38
CA GLY A 12 8.47 49.32 -17.12
C GLY A 12 9.39 49.03 -15.94
N GLY A 13 8.81 48.88 -14.75
CA GLY A 13 9.53 48.70 -13.49
C GLY A 13 10.50 47.49 -13.45
N PRO A 14 11.19 47.26 -12.32
CA PRO A 14 12.20 46.21 -12.15
C PRO A 14 11.72 44.79 -12.50
N THR A 15 10.41 44.58 -12.55
CA THR A 15 9.75 43.36 -13.03
C THR A 15 9.97 43.08 -14.52
N ALA A 16 9.98 44.11 -15.38
CA ALA A 16 10.14 43.94 -16.83
C ALA A 16 11.57 43.55 -17.23
N ILE A 17 12.58 44.05 -16.49
CA ILE A 17 13.99 43.67 -16.66
C ILE A 17 14.21 42.23 -16.15
N ARG A 18 13.52 41.82 -15.09
CA ARG A 18 13.53 40.44 -14.59
C ARG A 18 12.90 39.47 -15.61
N GLU A 19 11.76 39.83 -16.18
CA GLU A 19 11.10 39.05 -17.24
C GLU A 19 11.99 38.90 -18.49
N ALA A 20 12.66 39.97 -18.91
CA ALA A 20 13.61 39.94 -20.01
C ALA A 20 14.90 39.15 -19.68
N ALA A 21 15.38 39.18 -18.44
CA ALA A 21 16.54 38.40 -18.00
C ALA A 21 16.23 36.90 -17.87
N GLU A 22 15.01 36.54 -17.48
CA GLU A 22 14.52 35.14 -17.46
C GLU A 22 14.38 34.54 -18.87
N LEU A 23 14.26 35.37 -19.92
CA LEU A 23 14.28 34.95 -21.33
C LEU A 23 15.68 34.60 -21.86
N PHE A 24 16.76 35.11 -21.25
CA PHE A 24 18.15 34.84 -21.67
C PHE A 24 18.93 33.91 -20.74
N ARG A 25 18.43 33.69 -19.51
CA ARG A 25 19.05 32.77 -18.55
C ARG A 25 17.97 31.86 -17.98
N VAL A 26 18.01 30.60 -18.40
CA VAL A 26 17.11 29.55 -17.88
C VAL A 26 17.09 29.65 -16.36
N ASN A 27 15.90 29.91 -15.83
CA ASN A 27 15.67 30.03 -14.40
C ASN A 27 15.97 28.65 -13.78
N ALA A 28 17.12 28.51 -13.12
CA ALA A 28 17.65 27.23 -12.64
C ALA A 28 16.63 26.48 -11.76
N GLU A 29 15.88 27.22 -10.93
CA GLU A 29 14.80 26.66 -10.11
C GLU A 29 13.62 26.11 -10.93
N ALA A 30 13.26 26.76 -12.06
CA ALA A 30 12.20 26.28 -12.94
C ALA A 30 12.66 25.09 -13.81
N ALA A 31 13.95 24.97 -14.07
CA ALA A 31 14.54 23.78 -14.69
C ALA A 31 14.56 22.60 -13.70
N ASP A 32 15.00 22.82 -12.46
CA ASP A 32 15.03 21.79 -11.40
C ASP A 32 13.64 21.28 -11.04
N ARG A 33 12.63 22.16 -10.98
CA ARG A 33 11.23 21.73 -10.75
C ARG A 33 10.70 20.81 -11.85
N ARG A 34 10.98 21.14 -13.12
CA ARG A 34 10.58 20.31 -14.26
C ARG A 34 11.31 18.96 -14.26
N ASP A 35 12.60 18.94 -13.91
CA ASP A 35 13.37 17.70 -13.78
C ASP A 35 12.86 16.81 -12.64
N LEU A 36 12.47 17.41 -11.50
CA LEU A 36 11.84 16.70 -10.39
C LEU A 36 10.45 16.16 -10.74
N GLU A 37 9.61 16.92 -11.45
CA GLU A 37 8.31 16.46 -11.92
C GLU A 37 8.45 15.31 -12.91
N LEU A 38 9.39 15.41 -13.84
CA LEU A 38 9.65 14.36 -14.83
C LEU A 38 10.17 13.08 -14.15
N ARG A 39 11.09 13.20 -13.17
CA ARG A 39 11.54 12.06 -12.36
C ARG A 39 10.41 11.45 -11.54
N ARG A 40 9.53 12.24 -10.95
CA ARG A 40 8.36 11.75 -10.20
C ARG A 40 7.41 10.99 -11.11
N ALA A 41 7.04 11.56 -12.25
CA ALA A 41 6.18 10.93 -13.23
C ALA A 41 6.77 9.60 -13.74
N VAL A 42 8.08 9.57 -14.04
CA VAL A 42 8.78 8.34 -14.43
C VAL A 42 8.76 7.29 -13.30
N LEU A 43 9.01 7.67 -12.05
CA LEU A 43 8.96 6.74 -10.92
C LEU A 43 7.55 6.23 -10.65
N GLU A 44 6.53 7.05 -10.87
CA GLU A 44 5.13 6.71 -10.67
C GLU A 44 4.64 5.74 -11.74
N GLU A 45 4.96 6.01 -13.02
CA GLU A 45 4.73 5.11 -14.16
C GLU A 45 5.44 3.76 -13.94
N PHE A 46 6.73 3.80 -13.57
CA PHE A 46 7.52 2.62 -13.27
C PHE A 46 6.88 1.85 -12.10
N SER A 47 6.49 2.53 -11.02
CA SER A 47 5.81 1.88 -9.90
C SER A 47 4.50 1.21 -10.31
N HIS A 48 3.74 1.83 -11.22
CA HIS A 48 2.45 1.33 -11.68
C HIS A 48 2.61 0.10 -12.57
N GLU A 49 3.65 0.06 -13.42
CA GLU A 49 3.93 -1.09 -14.28
C GLU A 49 4.49 -2.29 -13.49
N PHE A 50 5.32 -2.06 -12.48
CA PHE A 50 5.83 -3.13 -11.61
C PHE A 50 4.84 -3.56 -10.51
N ALA A 51 3.83 -2.74 -10.18
CA ALA A 51 2.81 -3.08 -9.20
C ALA A 51 1.82 -4.14 -9.68
N GLN A 52 1.75 -4.41 -11.00
CA GLN A 52 0.88 -5.44 -11.56
C GLN A 52 1.67 -6.68 -11.97
N PRO A 53 1.96 -7.61 -11.06
CA PRO A 53 2.44 -8.93 -11.45
C PRO A 53 1.34 -9.61 -12.25
N ARG A 54 1.52 -9.66 -13.59
CA ARG A 54 0.66 -10.43 -14.50
C ARG A 54 0.90 -11.92 -14.25
N ALA A 55 0.33 -12.45 -13.17
CA ALA A 55 0.36 -13.88 -12.88
C ALA A 55 -0.30 -14.62 -14.04
N THR A 56 0.49 -15.42 -14.76
CA THR A 56 -0.01 -16.17 -15.90
C THR A 56 -0.93 -17.30 -15.44
N THR A 57 -1.79 -17.79 -16.32
CA THR A 57 -2.63 -18.97 -16.02
C THR A 57 -1.78 -20.19 -15.68
N PHE A 58 -0.60 -20.33 -16.30
CA PHE A 58 0.40 -21.33 -15.97
C PHE A 58 0.91 -21.16 -14.54
N ASP A 59 1.25 -19.93 -14.13
CA ASP A 59 1.68 -19.66 -12.75
C ASP A 59 0.60 -20.07 -11.75
N ARG A 60 -0.67 -19.75 -12.02
CA ARG A 60 -1.80 -20.15 -11.14
C ARG A 60 -1.98 -21.65 -11.06
N LEU A 61 -1.76 -22.39 -12.16
CA LEU A 61 -1.83 -23.85 -12.18
C LEU A 61 -0.69 -24.46 -11.36
N ILE A 62 0.54 -23.99 -11.55
CA ILE A 62 1.71 -24.43 -10.79
C ILE A 62 1.55 -24.08 -9.30
N ASP A 63 1.01 -22.90 -8.99
CA ASP A 63 0.70 -22.49 -7.62
C ASP A 63 -0.37 -23.37 -6.98
N GLY A 64 -1.42 -23.70 -7.75
CA GLY A 64 -2.43 -24.68 -7.35
C GLY A 64 -1.80 -26.03 -7.03
N ALA A 65 -1.01 -26.57 -7.95
CA ALA A 65 -0.33 -27.85 -7.80
C ALA A 65 0.61 -27.89 -6.58
N ASN A 66 1.33 -26.80 -6.30
CA ASN A 66 2.18 -26.68 -5.12
C ASN A 66 1.39 -26.50 -3.81
N ARG A 67 0.11 -26.08 -3.88
CA ARG A 67 -0.79 -25.94 -2.72
C ARG A 67 -1.66 -27.16 -2.49
N LEU A 68 -1.79 -28.07 -3.45
CA LEU A 68 -2.50 -29.35 -3.34
C LEU A 68 -2.00 -30.31 -2.24
N PRO A 69 -0.72 -30.33 -1.82
CA PRO A 69 -0.29 -31.29 -0.79
C PRO A 69 -1.08 -31.16 0.51
N ARG A 70 -1.39 -29.93 0.93
CA ARG A 70 -2.12 -29.66 2.18
C ARG A 70 -3.56 -30.22 2.18
N PRO A 71 -4.42 -29.92 1.18
CA PRO A 71 -5.74 -30.52 1.09
C PRO A 71 -5.68 -32.02 0.80
N LEU A 72 -4.70 -32.51 0.02
CA LEU A 72 -4.56 -33.95 -0.24
C LEU A 72 -4.24 -34.73 1.04
N MET A 73 -3.40 -34.20 1.93
CA MET A 73 -3.12 -34.83 3.23
C MET A 73 -4.37 -34.89 4.10
N ALA A 74 -5.16 -33.80 4.15
CA ALA A 74 -6.40 -33.78 4.93
C ALA A 74 -7.47 -34.73 4.36
N LEU A 75 -7.67 -34.75 3.05
CA LEU A 75 -8.62 -35.66 2.40
C LEU A 75 -8.12 -37.11 2.46
N GLY A 76 -6.82 -37.33 2.36
CA GLY A 76 -6.19 -38.64 2.46
C GLY A 76 -6.35 -39.26 3.85
N THR A 77 -6.19 -38.50 4.93
CA THR A 77 -6.39 -39.01 6.29
C THR A 77 -7.86 -39.33 6.56
N VAL A 78 -8.78 -38.49 6.12
CA VAL A 78 -10.23 -38.77 6.20
C VAL A 78 -10.57 -40.00 5.36
N GLY A 79 -10.03 -40.11 4.14
CA GLY A 79 -10.23 -41.27 3.27
C GLY A 79 -9.70 -42.57 3.87
N LEU A 80 -8.53 -42.53 4.53
CA LEU A 80 -8.00 -43.68 5.27
C LEU A 80 -8.92 -44.09 6.41
N ALA A 81 -9.43 -43.12 7.19
CA ALA A 81 -10.37 -43.41 8.27
C ALA A 81 -11.68 -44.04 7.76
N VAL A 82 -12.21 -43.53 6.64
CA VAL A 82 -13.40 -44.12 6.00
C VAL A 82 -13.08 -45.51 5.45
N SER A 83 -11.92 -45.72 4.82
CA SER A 83 -11.54 -47.03 4.27
C SER A 83 -11.44 -48.11 5.36
N ALA A 84 -11.00 -47.75 6.56
CA ALA A 84 -10.96 -48.65 7.70
C ALA A 84 -12.36 -49.08 8.18
N MET A 85 -13.38 -48.24 7.99
CA MET A 85 -14.78 -48.56 8.33
C MET A 85 -15.49 -49.34 7.22
N VAL A 86 -15.19 -49.04 5.95
CA VAL A 86 -15.85 -49.67 4.79
C VAL A 86 -15.33 -51.09 4.56
N ASP A 87 -14.02 -51.31 4.60
CA ASP A 87 -13.39 -52.63 4.45
C ASP A 87 -12.21 -52.79 5.42
N PRO A 88 -12.48 -53.25 6.65
CA PRO A 88 -11.44 -53.37 7.68
C PRO A 88 -10.40 -54.45 7.35
N VAL A 89 -10.76 -55.49 6.60
CA VAL A 89 -9.83 -56.58 6.24
C VAL A 89 -8.84 -56.09 5.20
N TRP A 90 -9.31 -55.37 4.17
CA TRP A 90 -8.44 -54.75 3.17
C TRP A 90 -7.49 -53.75 3.82
N PHE A 91 -7.98 -52.92 4.74
CA PHE A 91 -7.15 -51.95 5.46
C PHE A 91 -6.08 -52.64 6.32
N ALA A 92 -6.46 -53.65 7.11
CA ALA A 92 -5.54 -54.40 7.96
C ALA A 92 -4.41 -55.09 7.16
N ALA A 93 -4.73 -55.65 5.99
CA ALA A 93 -3.73 -56.25 5.11
C ALA A 93 -2.67 -55.24 4.62
N ARG A 94 -3.05 -53.97 4.37
CA ARG A 94 -2.08 -52.92 4.02
C ARG A 94 -1.27 -52.44 5.23
N MET A 95 -1.88 -52.39 6.42
CA MET A 95 -1.16 -52.05 7.66
C MET A 95 -0.06 -53.06 7.99
N GLN A 96 -0.27 -54.36 7.70
CA GLN A 96 0.77 -55.38 7.83
C GLN A 96 1.97 -55.08 6.93
N GLY A 97 1.73 -54.63 5.69
CA GLY A 97 2.80 -54.20 4.79
C GLY A 97 3.59 -52.99 5.32
N MET A 98 2.90 -52.00 5.90
CA MET A 98 3.56 -50.84 6.52
C MET A 98 4.38 -51.22 7.76
N ALA A 99 3.93 -52.21 8.54
CA ALA A 99 4.67 -52.68 9.72
C ALA A 99 6.02 -53.34 9.36
N LEU A 100 6.16 -53.84 8.13
CA LEU A 100 7.41 -54.43 7.63
C LEU A 100 8.40 -53.39 7.11
N VAL A 101 8.00 -52.12 6.99
CA VAL A 101 8.88 -51.05 6.50
C VAL A 101 9.96 -50.77 7.56
N PRO A 102 11.26 -50.89 7.22
CA PRO A 102 12.35 -50.60 8.14
C PRO A 102 12.30 -49.18 8.70
N GLU A 103 12.62 -49.02 9.99
CA GLU A 103 12.67 -47.71 10.67
C GLU A 103 13.50 -46.65 9.92
N PRO A 104 14.69 -46.96 9.34
CA PRO A 104 15.46 -45.96 8.61
C PRO A 104 14.75 -45.36 7.39
N LEU A 105 13.84 -46.10 6.75
CA LEU A 105 13.09 -45.60 5.59
C LEU A 105 12.04 -44.56 6.00
N TRP A 106 11.46 -44.70 7.21
CA TRP A 106 10.57 -43.68 7.77
C TRP A 106 11.32 -42.36 7.99
N TRP A 107 12.53 -42.44 8.54
CA TRP A 107 13.41 -41.28 8.70
C TRP A 107 13.78 -40.64 7.36
N LEU A 108 14.13 -41.44 6.36
CA LEU A 108 14.45 -40.96 5.02
C LEU A 108 13.26 -40.25 4.35
N MET A 109 12.06 -40.85 4.41
CA MET A 109 10.85 -40.22 3.88
C MET A 109 10.55 -38.89 4.58
N GLY A 110 10.64 -38.86 5.91
CA GLY A 110 10.48 -37.64 6.70
C GLY A 110 11.50 -36.57 6.31
N ALA A 111 12.76 -36.94 6.10
CA ALA A 111 13.82 -36.04 5.68
C ALA A 111 13.56 -35.46 4.27
N ILE A 112 13.17 -36.29 3.30
CA ILE A 112 12.87 -35.84 1.92
C ILE A 112 11.70 -34.86 1.90
N ILE A 113 10.60 -35.19 2.59
CA ILE A 113 9.42 -34.32 2.68
C ILE A 113 9.79 -33.00 3.39
N SER A 114 10.52 -33.08 4.50
CA SER A 114 10.97 -31.92 5.26
C SER A 114 11.90 -31.03 4.44
N PHE A 115 12.78 -31.62 3.62
CA PHE A 115 13.64 -30.87 2.72
C PHE A 115 12.84 -30.16 1.62
N TYR A 116 11.92 -30.88 0.96
CA TYR A 116 11.09 -30.35 -0.13
C TYR A 116 10.22 -29.17 0.33
N PHE A 117 9.55 -29.31 1.48
CA PHE A 117 8.67 -28.25 2.01
C PHE A 117 9.40 -27.22 2.87
N GLY A 118 10.45 -27.62 3.61
CA GLY A 118 11.23 -26.74 4.48
C GLY A 118 12.00 -25.66 3.71
N ALA A 119 12.55 -25.99 2.54
CA ALA A 119 13.24 -25.02 1.68
C ALA A 119 12.29 -23.94 1.13
N ARG A 120 11.01 -24.26 0.88
CA ARG A 120 10.01 -23.30 0.38
C ARG A 120 9.45 -22.37 1.45
N TYR A 121 9.42 -22.78 2.73
CA TYR A 121 9.01 -21.90 3.83
C TYR A 121 10.01 -20.76 4.07
N GLN A 122 11.30 -20.98 3.79
CA GLN A 122 12.34 -19.96 3.90
C GLN A 122 12.12 -18.76 2.95
N ALA A 123 11.61 -19.01 1.74
CA ALA A 123 11.32 -17.95 0.77
C ALA A 123 10.23 -16.98 1.26
N LYS A 124 9.20 -17.49 1.94
CA LYS A 124 8.15 -16.66 2.56
C LYS A 124 8.64 -15.84 3.76
N GLY A 125 9.64 -16.34 4.49
CA GLY A 125 10.28 -15.60 5.57
C GLY A 125 10.96 -14.32 5.09
N GLN A 126 11.57 -14.35 3.89
CA GLN A 126 12.19 -13.16 3.30
C GLN A 126 11.16 -12.11 2.86
N GLU A 127 9.99 -12.53 2.37
CA GLU A 127 8.93 -11.61 1.98
C GLU A 127 8.30 -10.92 3.20
N PHE A 128 8.16 -11.65 4.31
CA PHE A 128 7.74 -11.07 5.60
C PHE A 128 8.79 -10.06 6.12
N GLN A 129 10.07 -10.41 6.11
CA GLN A 129 11.15 -9.48 6.47
C GLN A 129 11.17 -8.24 5.57
N ARG A 130 10.94 -8.40 4.27
CA ARG A 130 10.88 -7.29 3.30
C ARG A 130 9.66 -6.40 3.50
N SER A 131 8.51 -6.95 3.88
CA SER A 131 7.33 -6.17 4.27
C SER A 131 7.52 -5.39 5.57
N ILE A 132 8.24 -5.97 6.55
CA ILE A 132 8.58 -5.27 7.81
C ILE A 132 9.56 -4.14 7.51
N ALA A 133 10.60 -4.39 6.70
CA ALA A 133 11.56 -3.38 6.30
C ALA A 133 10.90 -2.22 5.52
N GLY A 134 9.98 -2.52 4.61
CA GLY A 134 9.20 -1.50 3.88
C GLY A 134 8.31 -0.67 4.80
N THR A 135 7.65 -1.31 5.77
CA THR A 135 6.81 -0.61 6.76
C THR A 135 7.65 0.28 7.69
N MET A 136 8.80 -0.22 8.14
CA MET A 136 9.75 0.56 8.96
C MET A 136 10.34 1.75 8.19
N ALA A 137 10.58 1.61 6.89
CA ALA A 137 11.05 2.70 6.04
C ALA A 137 10.01 3.82 5.84
N MET A 138 8.71 3.49 5.91
CA MET A 138 7.61 4.44 5.77
C MET A 138 7.25 5.17 7.07
N ALA A 139 7.57 4.61 8.24
CA ALA A 139 7.32 5.20 9.55
C ALA A 139 7.83 6.67 9.70
N PRO A 140 9.07 7.04 9.31
CA PRO A 140 9.54 8.43 9.42
C PRO A 140 8.88 9.39 8.41
N VAL A 141 8.33 8.87 7.30
CA VAL A 141 7.59 9.69 6.33
C VAL A 141 6.21 10.03 6.87
N VAL A 142 5.51 9.02 7.42
CA VAL A 142 4.20 9.22 8.06
C VAL A 142 4.31 10.17 9.26
N ALA A 143 5.35 10.02 10.09
CA ALA A 143 5.58 10.91 11.23
C ALA A 143 5.78 12.39 10.81
N ARG A 144 6.54 12.63 9.72
CA ARG A 144 6.74 13.99 9.18
C ARG A 144 5.46 14.59 8.61
N ASN A 145 4.68 13.80 7.86
CA ASN A 145 3.41 14.24 7.30
C ASN A 145 2.42 14.61 8.42
N LEU A 146 2.36 13.82 9.50
CA LEU A 146 1.53 14.12 10.67
C LEU A 146 1.97 15.39 11.41
N GLN A 147 3.27 15.66 11.51
CA GLN A 147 3.77 16.91 12.09
C GLN A 147 3.40 18.13 11.23
N GLN A 148 3.54 18.02 9.91
CA GLN A 148 3.13 19.09 8.99
C GLN A 148 1.64 19.37 9.08
N LEU A 149 0.80 18.32 9.14
CA LEU A 149 -0.63 18.47 9.32
C LEU A 149 -1.01 19.14 10.65
N ARG A 150 -0.28 18.83 11.75
CA ARG A 150 -0.47 19.51 13.04
C ARG A 150 -0.10 21.00 12.99
N VAL A 151 1.00 21.34 12.34
CA VAL A 151 1.40 22.74 12.17
C VAL A 151 0.35 23.51 11.35
N LEU A 152 -0.20 22.88 10.31
CA LEU A 152 -1.28 23.48 9.51
C LEU A 152 -2.59 23.61 10.29
N SER A 153 -2.93 22.63 11.15
CA SER A 153 -4.12 22.74 12.01
C SER A 153 -3.94 23.81 13.08
N ASP A 154 -2.77 23.90 13.69
CA ASP A 154 -2.45 24.87 14.75
C ASP A 154 -2.44 26.30 14.20
N ALA A 155 -1.86 26.51 13.01
CA ALA A 155 -1.90 27.78 12.29
C ALA A 155 -3.32 28.18 11.85
N GLY A 156 -4.20 27.21 11.63
CA GLY A 156 -5.62 27.45 11.37
C GLY A 156 -6.42 27.80 12.63
N SER A 157 -6.01 27.29 13.80
CA SER A 157 -6.64 27.61 15.09
C SER A 157 -6.20 28.94 15.70
N ASP A 158 -5.03 29.48 15.34
CA ASP A 158 -4.60 30.83 15.77
C ASP A 158 -5.43 31.96 15.14
N VAL A 159 -6.16 31.69 14.05
CA VAL A 159 -7.13 32.64 13.47
C VAL A 159 -8.46 32.65 14.25
N GLY A 160 -8.67 31.71 15.18
CA GLY A 160 -9.88 31.62 16.02
C GLY A 160 -9.66 31.85 17.52
N ALA A 161 -8.41 31.97 17.99
CA ALA A 161 -8.10 31.99 19.43
C ALA A 161 -8.18 33.37 20.11
N ASP A 162 -8.44 34.46 19.38
CA ASP A 162 -8.69 35.80 19.96
C ASP A 162 -10.18 36.11 20.21
N ALA A 163 -11.08 35.16 19.93
CA ALA A 163 -12.50 35.30 20.25
C ALA A 163 -12.84 34.67 21.61
N GLY A 164 -12.56 35.40 22.68
CA GLY A 164 -13.43 35.41 23.86
C GLY A 164 -13.10 34.45 25.02
N ARG A 165 -12.37 34.98 26.01
CA ARG A 165 -12.41 34.54 27.41
C ARG A 165 -13.77 34.95 28.02
N ALA A 166 -14.72 34.02 28.12
CA ALA A 166 -15.84 34.10 29.07
C ALA A 166 -16.36 32.70 29.39
N GLU A 167 -16.34 32.34 30.68
CA GLU A 167 -16.80 31.07 31.24
C GLU A 167 -18.32 31.13 31.59
N PRO A 168 -18.98 30.02 31.99
CA PRO A 168 -19.88 29.25 31.14
C PRO A 168 -21.36 29.45 31.52
N ALA A 169 -22.24 29.65 30.53
CA ALA A 169 -23.68 29.53 30.75
C ALA A 169 -24.43 29.19 29.46
N GLY A 170 -25.13 28.05 29.48
CA GLY A 170 -26.24 27.77 28.58
C GLY A 170 -25.86 27.17 27.22
N LEU A 171 -26.18 25.89 27.05
CA LEU A 171 -26.24 25.21 25.76
C LEU A 171 -27.23 25.93 24.84
N GLN A 172 -26.75 26.85 23.99
CA GLN A 172 -27.53 27.36 22.85
C GLN A 172 -26.69 27.28 21.59
N ASN A 173 -26.98 26.20 20.87
CA ASN A 173 -26.57 25.86 19.53
C ASN A 173 -26.95 27.01 18.57
N SER A 174 -25.99 27.80 18.11
CA SER A 174 -26.18 28.78 17.03
C SER A 174 -24.83 29.12 16.40
N GLY A 175 -24.43 28.29 15.44
CA GLY A 175 -23.25 28.47 14.59
C GLY A 175 -23.47 27.71 13.29
N THR A 176 -24.36 28.25 12.45
CA THR A 176 -24.80 27.67 11.18
C THR A 176 -23.67 27.71 10.16
N MET A 177 -22.83 26.67 10.12
CA MET A 177 -22.28 26.20 8.85
C MET A 177 -23.47 25.85 7.95
N PRO A 178 -23.48 26.21 6.64
CA PRO A 178 -24.45 25.65 5.73
C PRO A 178 -24.19 24.15 5.63
N ARG A 179 -24.82 23.36 6.49
CA ARG A 179 -25.02 21.92 6.23
C ARG A 179 -25.78 21.89 4.92
N SER A 180 -25.17 21.39 3.86
CA SER A 180 -25.86 21.00 2.65
C SER A 180 -26.94 19.98 3.03
N GLN A 181 -28.16 20.46 3.30
CA GLN A 181 -29.37 19.65 3.45
C GLN A 181 -29.90 19.24 2.08
N GLY A 182 -29.00 18.92 1.15
CA GLY A 182 -29.33 18.29 -0.12
C GLY A 182 -29.15 16.78 0.00
N PRO A 183 -29.84 15.99 -0.85
CA PRO A 183 -29.56 14.56 -0.97
C PRO A 183 -28.05 14.38 -1.23
N ASN A 184 -27.38 13.60 -0.40
CA ASN A 184 -25.97 13.30 -0.58
C ASN A 184 -25.87 12.11 -1.55
N PRO A 185 -25.46 12.32 -2.82
CA PRO A 185 -25.43 11.26 -3.82
C PRO A 185 -24.48 10.12 -3.43
N ALA A 186 -23.41 10.42 -2.68
CA ALA A 186 -22.48 9.40 -2.21
C ALA A 186 -23.09 8.44 -1.15
N LEU A 187 -24.09 8.91 -0.38
CA LEU A 187 -24.82 8.07 0.57
C LEU A 187 -25.89 7.20 -0.10
N GLU A 188 -26.43 7.66 -1.23
CA GLU A 188 -27.39 6.89 -2.04
C GLU A 188 -26.69 5.77 -2.81
N ASP A 189 -25.54 6.07 -3.44
CA ASP A 189 -24.70 5.07 -4.12
C ASP A 189 -24.23 3.97 -3.18
N TRP A 190 -23.86 4.30 -1.94
CA TRP A 190 -23.44 3.33 -0.94
C TRP A 190 -24.59 2.41 -0.48
N ARG A 191 -25.82 2.93 -0.39
CA ARG A 191 -27.00 2.13 -0.03
C ARG A 191 -27.51 1.26 -1.18
N ALA A 192 -27.25 1.64 -2.43
CA ALA A 192 -27.61 0.87 -3.61
C ALA A 192 -26.61 -0.27 -3.95
N GLY A 193 -25.46 -0.30 -3.27
CA GLY A 193 -24.39 -1.30 -3.48
C GLY A 193 -24.37 -2.49 -2.52
N LEU A 194 -25.46 -2.76 -1.79
CA LEU A 194 -25.72 -3.95 -0.97
C LEU A 194 -26.93 -4.71 -1.53
#